data_AF-A0A9E5NA49-F1
#
_entry.id   AF-A0A9E5NA49-F1
#
_cell.length_a   1.000
_cell.length_b   1.000
_cell.length_c   1.000
_cell.angle_alpha   90.00
_cell.angle_beta   90.00
_cell.angle_gamma   90.00
#
_symmetry.space_group_name_H-M   'P 1'
#
loop_
_entity.id
_entity.type
_entity.pdbx_description
1 polymer ?
#
loop_
_entity_poly.entity_id
_entity_poly.type
_entity_poly.pdbx_seq_one_letter_code
_entity_poly.pdbx_strand_id
1 'polypeptide(L)'
;QAKPHHPNLPFVVVTAAYSSKVATQAVDAGAMECIGKPLNHKKVLHLIDKYTGGANQSLAQNPNAPIEGRGEVLLVAESEPLTRDLYHLIFDNAGYESSIVATYEECVQALEKE
;
A
#
# COMPACT_ATOMS: atom_id res chain seq x y z
N GLN A 1 -13.24 -9.68 10.52
CA GLN A 1 -13.38 -8.50 9.63
C GLN A 1 -12.24 -7.56 9.94
N ALA A 2 -11.51 -7.08 8.92
CA ALA A 2 -10.36 -6.20 9.12
C ALA A 2 -10.74 -4.72 9.38
N LYS A 3 -12.02 -4.34 9.25
CA LYS A 3 -12.48 -2.94 9.37
C LYS A 3 -13.54 -2.67 10.47
N PRO A 4 -13.30 -2.94 11.76
CA PRO A 4 -14.25 -2.51 12.81
C PRO A 4 -14.27 -0.99 13.02
N HIS A 5 -13.10 -0.33 12.87
CA HIS A 5 -12.91 1.08 13.22
C HIS A 5 -12.81 2.03 12.01
N HIS A 6 -12.41 1.53 10.84
CA HIS A 6 -12.29 2.33 9.60
C HIS A 6 -13.00 1.65 8.42
N PRO A 7 -14.35 1.63 8.38
CA PRO A 7 -15.12 0.89 7.37
C PRO A 7 -14.82 1.31 5.93
N ASN A 8 -14.43 2.57 5.73
CA ASN A 8 -14.21 3.15 4.40
C ASN A 8 -12.74 3.18 3.97
N LEU A 9 -11.77 2.85 4.83
CA LEU A 9 -10.36 2.92 4.48
C LEU A 9 -10.02 1.81 3.45
N PRO A 10 -9.57 2.15 2.23
CA PRO A 10 -9.10 1.17 1.27
C PRO A 10 -7.82 0.49 1.78
N PHE A 11 -7.74 -0.85 1.70
CA PHE A 11 -6.52 -1.57 2.06
C PHE A 11 -6.22 -2.73 1.10
N VAL A 12 -4.94 -3.04 0.95
CA VAL A 12 -4.42 -4.16 0.16
C VAL A 12 -3.66 -5.10 1.10
N VAL A 13 -3.84 -6.41 0.94
CA VAL A 13 -3.14 -7.42 1.76
C VAL A 13 -1.83 -7.81 1.09
N VAL A 14 -0.72 -7.74 1.84
CA VAL A 14 0.60 -8.20 1.39
C VAL A 14 0.95 -9.50 2.12
N THR A 15 1.26 -10.58 1.41
CA THR A 15 1.52 -11.89 2.02
C THR A 15 2.75 -12.59 1.43
N ALA A 16 3.51 -13.31 2.25
CA ALA A 16 4.61 -14.16 1.80
C ALA A 16 4.13 -15.46 1.12
N ALA A 17 2.94 -15.96 1.49
CA ALA A 17 2.38 -17.21 0.97
C ALA A 17 1.21 -16.91 0.01
N TYR A 18 1.52 -16.33 -1.15
CA TYR A 18 0.50 -16.01 -2.13
C TYR A 18 -0.08 -17.29 -2.76
N SER A 19 -1.40 -17.41 -2.71
CA SER A 19 -2.17 -18.41 -3.44
C SER A 19 -3.53 -17.83 -3.82
N SER A 20 -4.21 -18.41 -4.81
CA SER A 20 -5.56 -18.02 -5.19
C SER A 20 -6.51 -18.04 -3.99
N LYS A 21 -6.40 -19.05 -3.12
CA LYS A 21 -7.20 -19.18 -1.91
C LYS A 21 -6.97 -18.02 -0.93
N VAL A 22 -5.72 -17.62 -0.70
CA VAL A 22 -5.38 -16.50 0.18
C VAL A 22 -5.87 -15.18 -0.40
N ALA A 23 -5.78 -15.00 -1.72
CA ALA A 23 -6.29 -13.82 -2.39
C ALA A 23 -7.81 -13.70 -2.26
N THR A 24 -8.55 -14.79 -2.47
CA THR A 24 -10.01 -14.83 -2.25
C THR A 24 -10.37 -14.47 -0.82
N GLN A 25 -9.71 -15.08 0.17
CA GLN A 25 -9.95 -14.79 1.59
C GLN A 25 -9.69 -13.32 1.95
N ALA A 26 -8.66 -12.71 1.38
CA ALA A 26 -8.36 -11.29 1.60
C ALA A 26 -9.47 -10.39 1.04
N VAL A 27 -9.94 -10.67 -0.18
CA VAL A 27 -11.04 -9.92 -0.80
C VAL A 27 -12.35 -10.11 -0.03
N ASP A 28 -12.68 -11.35 0.36
CA ASP A 28 -13.85 -11.65 1.20
C ASP A 28 -13.80 -10.92 2.55
N ALA A 29 -12.60 -10.63 3.08
CA ALA A 29 -12.39 -9.87 4.30
C ALA A 29 -12.47 -8.34 4.13
N GLY A 30 -12.70 -7.86 2.91
CA GLY A 30 -12.87 -6.44 2.57
C GLY A 30 -11.61 -5.76 2.03
N ALA A 31 -10.56 -6.52 1.68
CA ALA A 31 -9.40 -5.98 0.99
C ALA A 31 -9.74 -5.65 -0.47
N MET A 32 -9.14 -4.60 -1.02
CA MET A 32 -9.27 -4.29 -2.44
C MET A 32 -8.52 -5.27 -3.33
N GLU A 33 -7.40 -5.78 -2.84
CA GLU A 33 -6.52 -6.71 -3.54
C GLU A 33 -5.61 -7.44 -2.55
N CYS A 34 -4.99 -8.54 -3.00
CA CYS A 34 -3.95 -9.26 -2.27
C CYS A 34 -2.73 -9.46 -3.18
N ILE A 35 -1.55 -9.19 -2.66
CA ILE A 35 -0.28 -9.29 -3.40
C ILE A 35 0.75 -10.12 -2.65
N GLY A 36 1.51 -10.90 -3.42
CA GLY A 36 2.60 -11.72 -2.90
C GLY A 36 3.90 -10.93 -2.71
N LYS A 37 4.61 -11.20 -1.61
CA LYS A 37 6.02 -10.83 -1.47
C LYS A 37 6.88 -11.71 -2.42
N PRO A 38 8.04 -11.21 -2.90
CA PRO A 38 8.58 -9.87 -2.66
C PRO A 38 7.80 -8.80 -3.42
N LEU A 39 7.62 -7.66 -2.77
CA LEU A 39 7.02 -6.49 -3.40
C LEU A 39 8.06 -5.80 -4.29
N ASN A 40 7.61 -5.39 -5.46
CA ASN A 40 8.39 -4.55 -6.37
C ASN A 40 7.73 -3.17 -6.41
N HIS A 41 8.53 -2.11 -6.35
CA HIS A 41 8.08 -0.72 -6.43
C HIS A 41 7.07 -0.47 -7.56
N LYS A 42 7.25 -1.08 -8.75
CA LYS A 42 6.30 -0.93 -9.87
C LYS A 42 4.91 -1.45 -9.54
N LYS A 43 4.82 -2.58 -8.81
CA LYS A 43 3.55 -3.16 -8.39
C LYS A 43 2.88 -2.28 -7.34
N VAL A 44 3.65 -1.76 -6.39
CA VAL A 44 3.13 -0.88 -5.33
C VAL A 44 2.59 0.42 -5.92
N LEU A 45 3.36 1.09 -6.77
CA LEU A 45 2.93 2.32 -7.44
C LEU A 45 1.70 2.10 -8.32
N HIS A 46 1.64 0.98 -9.04
CA HIS A 46 0.45 0.63 -9.83
C HIS A 46 -0.80 0.44 -8.96
N LEU A 47 -0.67 -0.15 -7.77
CA LEU A 47 -1.79 -0.33 -6.86
C LEU A 47 -2.26 1.00 -6.28
N ILE A 48 -1.34 1.88 -5.90
CA ILE A 48 -1.67 3.22 -5.45
C ILE A 48 -2.47 3.92 -6.55
N ASP A 49 -1.93 4.01 -7.76
CA ASP A 49 -2.58 4.65 -8.91
C ASP A 49 -3.97 4.07 -9.26
N LYS A 50 -4.10 2.73 -9.24
CA LYS A 50 -5.35 2.02 -9.50
C LYS A 50 -6.46 2.39 -8.51
N TYR A 51 -6.12 2.63 -7.24
CA TYR A 51 -7.10 2.79 -6.17
C TYR A 51 -7.20 4.23 -5.62
N THR A 52 -6.27 5.13 -5.95
CA THR A 52 -6.37 6.57 -5.66
C THR A 52 -6.89 7.39 -6.85
N GLY A 53 -7.11 6.76 -8.02
CA GLY A 53 -7.79 7.38 -9.17
C GLY A 53 -6.87 8.10 -10.15
N GLY A 54 -5.66 7.59 -10.38
CA GLY A 54 -4.64 8.24 -11.22
C GLY A 54 -4.55 7.81 -12.69
N ALA A 55 -5.12 6.67 -13.12
CA ALA A 55 -4.95 6.19 -14.49
C ALA A 55 -6.24 6.04 -15.30
N ASN A 56 -6.63 7.16 -15.91
CA ASN A 56 -7.06 7.06 -17.30
C ASN A 56 -6.35 8.02 -18.27
N GLN A 57 -5.34 8.81 -17.86
CA GLN A 57 -4.68 9.71 -18.82
C GLN A 57 -3.14 9.88 -18.76
N SER A 58 -2.43 9.63 -17.65
CA SER A 58 -1.01 10.06 -17.57
C SER A 58 0.06 8.96 -17.64
N LEU A 59 -0.25 7.69 -17.34
CA LEU A 59 0.75 6.60 -17.42
C LEU A 59 1.10 6.16 -18.84
N ALA A 60 0.36 6.61 -19.85
CA ALA A 60 0.66 6.30 -21.26
C ALA A 60 1.89 7.06 -21.80
N GLN A 61 2.44 8.06 -21.08
CA GLN A 61 3.42 8.98 -21.67
C GLN A 61 4.84 8.91 -21.09
N ASN A 62 5.07 8.40 -19.87
CA ASN A 62 6.45 8.14 -19.43
C ASN A 62 6.50 7.24 -18.17
N PRO A 63 6.93 5.97 -18.26
CA PRO A 63 7.02 5.07 -17.09
C PRO A 63 8.12 5.45 -16.08
N ASN A 64 8.95 6.46 -16.40
CA ASN A 64 10.01 6.97 -15.53
C ASN A 64 9.74 8.39 -15.00
N ALA A 65 8.58 9.00 -15.30
CA ALA A 65 8.23 10.27 -14.67
C ALA A 65 8.00 10.05 -13.18
N PRO A 66 8.54 10.92 -12.29
CA PRO A 66 8.16 10.93 -10.88
C PRO A 66 6.64 11.05 -10.79
N ILE A 67 6.02 10.13 -10.08
CA ILE A 67 4.60 10.25 -9.76
C ILE A 67 4.56 11.28 -8.64
N GLU A 68 3.98 12.46 -8.89
CA GLU A 68 3.71 13.43 -7.83
C GLU A 68 2.60 12.86 -6.93
N GLY A 69 2.96 12.52 -5.70
CA GLY A 69 2.04 12.17 -4.62
C GLY A 69 1.11 13.36 -4.39
N ARG A 70 -0.19 13.09 -4.34
CA ARG A 70 -1.23 14.12 -4.32
C ARG A 70 -1.67 14.45 -2.90
N GLY A 71 -0.77 14.33 -1.93
CA GLY A 71 -1.06 14.52 -0.51
C GLY A 71 -1.79 13.35 0.14
N GLU A 72 -1.78 12.15 -0.47
CA GLU A 72 -2.29 10.95 0.21
C GLU A 72 -1.36 10.50 1.33
N VAL A 73 -1.96 10.14 2.47
CA VAL A 73 -1.26 9.53 3.61
C VAL A 73 -1.24 8.01 3.44
N LEU A 74 -0.04 7.43 3.40
CA LEU A 74 0.18 5.99 3.25
C LEU A 74 0.56 5.37 4.58
N LEU A 75 -0.21 4.40 5.08
CA LEU A 75 0.19 3.53 6.18
C LEU A 75 0.72 2.21 5.63
N VAL A 76 1.98 1.88 5.95
CA VAL A 76 2.68 0.71 5.40
C VAL A 76 3.21 -0.15 6.55
N ALA A 77 2.77 -1.40 6.62
CA ALA A 77 3.30 -2.37 7.60
C ALA A 77 4.42 -3.22 6.96
N GLU A 78 5.67 -2.97 7.34
CA GLU A 78 6.84 -3.73 6.90
C GLU A 78 7.84 -3.95 8.04
N SER A 79 8.03 -5.22 8.41
CA SER A 79 8.88 -5.66 9.51
C SER A 79 10.37 -5.75 9.13
N GLU A 80 10.68 -5.84 7.84
CA GLU A 80 12.06 -5.97 7.35
C GLU A 80 12.72 -4.57 7.21
N PRO A 81 13.81 -4.27 7.95
CA PRO A 81 14.35 -2.92 8.03
C PRO A 81 14.79 -2.34 6.69
N LEU A 82 15.44 -3.13 5.83
CA LEU A 82 15.95 -2.64 4.55
C LEU A 82 14.80 -2.26 3.60
N THR A 83 13.75 -3.09 3.55
CA THR A 83 12.55 -2.82 2.75
C THR A 83 11.80 -1.60 3.27
N ARG A 84 11.75 -1.39 4.60
CA ARG A 84 11.16 -0.18 5.18
C ARG A 84 11.93 1.08 4.78
N ASP A 85 13.25 1.07 4.86
CA ASP A 85 14.09 2.21 4.45
C ASP A 85 13.92 2.50 2.95
N LEU A 86 13.84 1.43 2.14
CA LEU A 86 13.57 1.54 0.71
C LEU A 86 12.20 2.18 0.44
N TYR A 87 11.16 1.79 1.18
CA TYR A 87 9.83 2.39 1.03
C TYR A 87 9.79 3.85 1.46
N HIS A 88 10.45 4.21 2.56
CA HIS A 88 10.59 5.62 2.95
C HIS A 88 11.18 6.44 1.80
N LEU A 89 12.28 5.97 1.22
CA LEU A 89 12.94 6.65 0.12
C LEU A 89 12.05 6.76 -1.13
N ILE A 90 11.32 5.69 -1.48
CA ILE A 90 10.45 5.66 -2.66
C ILE A 90 9.28 6.63 -2.47
N PHE A 91 8.60 6.57 -1.32
CA PHE A 91 7.40 7.37 -1.09
C PHE A 91 7.71 8.84 -0.88
N ASP A 92 8.80 9.17 -0.18
CA ASP A 92 9.26 10.55 0.01
C ASP A 92 9.67 11.19 -1.31
N ASN A 93 10.46 10.49 -2.15
CA ASN A 93 10.81 10.99 -3.49
C ASN A 93 9.60 11.10 -4.44
N ALA A 94 8.56 10.31 -4.19
CA ALA A 94 7.31 10.38 -4.93
C ALA A 94 6.31 11.35 -4.27
N GLY A 95 6.68 12.14 -3.26
CA GLY A 95 5.83 13.18 -2.68
C GLY A 95 4.62 12.67 -1.89
N TYR A 96 4.65 11.42 -1.41
CA TYR A 96 3.62 10.88 -0.52
C TYR A 96 3.98 11.16 0.94
N GLU A 97 2.97 11.48 1.76
CA GLU A 97 3.11 11.39 3.21
C GLU A 97 3.00 9.91 3.60
N SER A 98 3.99 9.35 4.29
CA SER A 98 3.97 7.93 4.64
C SER A 98 4.37 7.65 6.09
N SER A 99 3.59 6.81 6.74
CA SER A 99 3.86 6.22 8.04
C SER A 99 4.19 4.74 7.83
N ILE A 100 5.44 4.36 8.07
CA ILE A 100 5.89 2.98 7.89
C ILE A 100 6.19 2.35 9.25
N VAL A 101 5.43 1.31 9.58
CA VAL A 101 5.43 0.65 10.88
C VAL A 101 5.99 -0.77 10.76
N ALA A 102 6.66 -1.25 11.82
CA ALA A 102 7.29 -2.57 11.82
C ALA A 102 6.40 -3.67 12.37
N THR A 103 5.40 -3.30 13.18
CA THR A 103 4.58 -4.25 13.93
C THR A 103 3.09 -4.03 13.69
N TYR A 104 2.31 -5.06 13.99
CA TYR A 104 0.85 -4.96 13.93
C TYR A 104 0.32 -3.95 14.94
N GLU A 105 0.89 -3.93 16.13
CA GLU A 105 0.51 -3.02 17.22
C GLU A 105 0.72 -1.56 16.83
N GLU A 106 1.87 -1.25 16.21
CA GLU A 106 2.15 0.09 15.67
C GLU A 106 1.16 0.46 14.54
N CYS A 107 0.80 -0.50 13.68
CA CYS A 107 -0.17 -0.29 12.61
C CYS A 107 -1.56 0.08 13.15
N VAL A 108 -2.03 -0.64 14.17
CA VAL A 108 -3.31 -0.33 14.83
C VAL A 108 -3.26 1.04 15.52
N GLN A 109 -2.18 1.35 16.23
CA GLN A 109 -2.02 2.67 16.87
C GLN A 109 -1.95 3.82 15.87
N ALA A 110 -1.36 3.60 14.69
CA ALA A 110 -1.32 4.59 13.63
C ALA A 110 -2.72 4.85 13.05
N LEU A 111 -3.56 3.82 12.94
CA LEU A 111 -4.96 3.95 12.49
C LEU A 111 -5.83 4.70 13.51
N GLU A 112 -5.62 4.49 14.80
CA GLU A 112 -6.41 5.16 15.87
C GLU A 112 -6.10 6.65 16.05
N LYS A 113 -5.01 7.16 15.47
CA LYS A 113 -4.57 8.56 15.60
C LYS A 113 -5.15 9.51 14.54
N GLU A 114 -5.88 8.99 13.55
CA GLU A 114 -6.61 9.76 12.52
C GLU A 114 -8.14 9.77 12.78
#